data_AF-A0A497C7W9-F1
#
_entry.id   AF-A0A497C7W9-F1
#
_cell.length_a   1.000
_cell.length_b   1.000
_cell.length_c   1.000
_cell.angle_alpha   90.00
_cell.angle_beta   90.00
_cell.angle_gamma   90.00
#
_symmetry.space_group_name_H-M   'P 1'
#
loop_
_entity.id
_entity.type
_entity.pdbx_description
1 polymer ?
#
loop_
_entity_poly.entity_id
_entity_poly.type
_entity_poly.pdbx_seq_one_letter_code
_entity_poly.pdbx_strand_id
1 'polypeptide(L)' 'MANKNYPNSKEFWANKRVCVTGGAGFLGSYVQKTLREHGATEIFIPHVEDYDLT' A
#
# COMPACT_ATOMS: atom_id res chain seq x y z
N MET A 1 28.44 -5.70 4.64
CA MET A 1 27.14 -5.03 4.42
C MET A 1 26.37 -5.88 3.43
N ALA A 2 25.17 -6.38 3.76
CA ALA A 2 24.45 -7.29 2.88
C ALA A 2 23.92 -6.54 1.64
N ASN A 3 24.35 -6.96 0.44
CA ASN A 3 23.76 -6.49 -0.81
C ASN A 3 22.31 -6.99 -0.88
N LYS A 4 21.36 -6.09 -0.67
CA LYS A 4 19.93 -6.40 -0.81
C LYS A 4 19.52 -6.18 -2.27
N ASN A 5 19.35 -7.27 -3.00
CA ASN A 5 18.72 -7.24 -4.33
C ASN A 5 17.20 -7.18 -4.15
N TYR A 6 16.67 -5.97 -4.04
CA TYR A 6 15.22 -5.76 -4.11
C TYR A 6 14.77 -5.71 -5.57
N PRO A 7 13.59 -6.28 -5.88
CA PRO A 7 12.99 -6.14 -7.21
C PRO A 7 12.69 -4.68 -7.52
N ASN A 8 12.52 -4.36 -8.80
CA ASN A 8 12.01 -3.06 -9.20
C ASN A 8 10.67 -2.81 -8.51
N SER A 9 10.49 -1.62 -7.91
CA SER A 9 9.29 -1.29 -7.16
C SER A 9 8.02 -1.44 -8.01
N LYS A 10 8.03 -0.99 -9.27
CA LYS A 10 6.86 -1.12 -10.16
C LYS A 10 6.48 -2.56 -10.41
N GLU A 11 7.47 -3.41 -10.69
CA GLU A 11 7.24 -4.84 -10.90
C GLU A 11 6.72 -5.52 -9.63
N PHE A 12 7.22 -5.12 -8.47
CA PHE A 12 6.81 -5.70 -7.19
C PHE A 12 5.33 -5.42 -6.88
N TRP A 13 4.86 -4.19 -7.11
CA TRP A 13 3.52 -3.75 -6.71
C TRP A 13 2.43 -3.99 -7.76
N ALA A 14 2.77 -4.11 -9.05
CA ALA A 14 1.80 -4.19 -10.16
C ALA A 14 0.70 -5.26 -10.00
N ASN A 15 1.00 -6.38 -9.33
CA ASN A 15 0.11 -7.53 -9.19
C ASN A 15 -0.18 -7.87 -7.72
N LYS A 16 -0.22 -6.84 -6.85
CA LYS A 16 -0.48 -7.01 -5.42
C LYS A 16 -1.82 -6.39 -5.02
N ARG A 17 -2.49 -7.07 -4.10
CA ARG A 17 -3.62 -6.56 -3.33
C ARG A 17 -3.06 -5.98 -2.04
N VAL A 18 -3.23 -4.68 -1.83
CA VAL A 18 -2.59 -3.93 -0.75
C VAL A 18 -3.65 -3.38 0.18
N CYS A 19 -3.63 -3.82 1.43
CA CYS A 19 -4.43 -3.23 2.50
C CYS A 19 -3.64 -2.09 3.15
N VAL A 20 -4.21 -0.88 3.22
CA VAL A 20 -3.58 0.26 3.89
C VAL A 20 -4.46 0.71 5.06
N THR A 21 -4.10 0.27 6.27
CA THR A 21 -4.73 0.69 7.52
C THR A 21 -4.45 2.16 7.81
N GLY A 22 -5.45 2.91 8.27
CA GLY A 22 -5.34 4.37 8.41
C GLY A 22 -5.15 5.10 7.08
N GLY A 23 -5.37 4.41 5.95
CA GLY A 23 -5.15 4.94 4.61
C GLY A 23 -6.05 6.13 4.26
N ALA A 24 -7.22 6.26 4.89
CA ALA A 24 -8.13 7.38 4.70
C ALA A 24 -7.68 8.69 5.39
N GLY A 25 -6.71 8.61 6.32
CA GLY A 25 -6.18 9.77 7.03
C GLY A 25 -5.16 10.57 6.21
N PHE A 26 -4.67 11.68 6.79
CA PHE A 26 -3.71 12.58 6.13
C PHE A 26 -2.50 11.85 5.53
N LEU A 27 -1.67 11.19 6.34
CA LEU A 27 -0.50 10.46 5.85
C LEU A 27 -0.89 9.29 4.93
N GLY A 28 -1.98 8.60 5.27
CA GLY A 28 -2.52 7.50 4.49
C GLY A 28 -2.79 7.88 3.04
N SER A 29 -3.31 9.09 2.80
CA SER A 29 -3.58 9.61 1.45
C SER A 29 -2.32 9.73 0.59
N TYR A 30 -1.17 10.07 1.19
CA TYR A 30 0.12 10.12 0.48
C TYR A 30 0.65 8.72 0.20
N VAL A 31 0.56 7.79 1.15
CA VAL A 31 0.96 6.39 0.94
C VAL A 31 0.18 5.76 -0.21
N GLN A 32 -1.13 5.98 -0.21
CA GLN A 32 -2.04 5.62 -1.28
C GLN A 32 -1.60 6.16 -2.65
N LYS A 33 -1.23 7.45 -2.74
CA LYS A 33 -0.75 8.07 -3.97
C LYS A 33 0.55 7.41 -4.46
N THR A 34 1.53 7.28 -3.58
CA THR A 34 2.84 6.69 -3.88
C THR A 34 2.70 5.23 -4.35
N LEU A 35 1.88 4.42 -3.69
CA LEU A 35 1.63 3.03 -4.12
C LEU A 35 1.10 2.96 -5.56
N ARG A 36 0.18 3.85 -5.93
CA ARG A 36 -0.34 3.93 -7.32
C ARG A 36 0.74 4.37 -8.30
N GLU A 37 1.59 5.33 -7.96
CA GLU A 37 2.73 5.75 -8.79
C GLU A 37 3.73 4.62 -9.01
N HIS A 38 3.85 3.73 -8.02
CA HIS A 38 4.62 2.49 -8.10
C HIS A 38 3.81 1.32 -8.68
N GLY A 39 2.66 1.54 -9.32
CA GLY A 39 1.96 0.53 -10.09
C GLY A 39 0.99 -0.35 -9.30
N ALA A 40 0.80 -0.13 -7.99
CA ALA A 40 -0.26 -0.84 -7.26
C ALA A 40 -1.65 -0.44 -7.81
N THR A 41 -2.42 -1.44 -8.24
CA THR A 41 -3.75 -1.26 -8.84
C THR A 41 -4.87 -1.64 -7.87
N GLU A 42 -4.63 -2.65 -7.01
CA GLU A 42 -5.62 -3.12 -6.03
C GLU A 42 -5.27 -2.62 -4.62
N ILE A 43 -5.73 -1.41 -4.29
CA ILE A 43 -5.56 -0.81 -2.95
C ILE A 43 -6.91 -0.82 -2.22
N PHE A 44 -6.93 -1.43 -1.04
CA PHE A 44 -8.07 -1.51 -0.14
C PHE A 44 -7.77 -0.74 1.16
N ILE A 45 -8.72 0.11 1.58
CA ILE A 45 -8.64 0.86 2.83
C ILE A 45 -9.74 0.34 3.76
N PRO A 46 -9.41 -0.40 4.83
CA PRO A 46 -10.41 -0.81 5.81
C PRO A 46 -10.83 0.39 6.66
N HIS A 47 -12.14 0.50 6.86
CA HIS A 47 -12.78 1.46 7.76
C HIS A 47 -13.05 0.78 9.11
N VAL A 48 -12.81 1.49 10.21
CA VAL A 48 -13.02 0.94 11.57
C VAL A 48 -14.50 0.66 11.84
N GLU A 49 -15.38 1.33 11.11
CA GLU A 49 -16.83 1.13 11.17
C GLU A 49 -17.25 -0.22 10.55
N ASP A 50 -16.46 -0.73 9.60
CA ASP A 50 -16.78 -1.95 8.85
C ASP A 50 -16.06 -3.20 9.42
N TYR A 51 -15.05 -3.01 10.27
CA TYR A 51 -14.18 -4.08 10.76
C TYR A 51 -13.78 -3.86 12.22
N ASP A 52 -13.82 -4.93 13.01
CA ASP A 52 -13.11 -4.96 14.29
C ASP A 52 -11.60 -5.03 14.02
N LEU A 53 -10.88 -3.94 14.33
CA LEU A 53 -9.45 -3.78 14.11
C LEU A 53 -8.63 -4.01 15.40
N THR A 54 -9.24 -4.58 16.44
CA THR A 54 -8.60 -4.88 17.73
C THR A 54 -8.08 -6.31 17.87
#